data_AF-A0A925HC31-F1
#
_entry.id   AF-A0A925HC31-F1
#
_cell.length_a   1.000
_cell.length_b   1.000
_cell.length_c   1.000
_cell.angle_alpha   90.00
_cell.angle_beta   90.00
_cell.angle_gamma   90.00
#
_symmetry.space_group_name_H-M   'P 1'
#
loop_
_entity.id
_entity.type
_entity.pdbx_description
1 polymer ?
#
loop_
_entity_poly.entity_id
_entity_poly.type
_entity_poly.pdbx_seq_one_letter_code
_entity_poly.pdbx_strand_id
1 'polypeptide(L)'
;MSSETRQTNTLSQNLPQAWLVGAISWAVPGLGHIWLGRNSRGLVIGATVIFMFLSGLWLGGHLHGLHNTPDIGMLAYVYGFCNLGLGLIYLVCFFANIGLADQAALATAEYGNVFLIVAGLLNYLSMLDAFDLAAGRKS
;
A
#
# COMPACT_ATOMS: atom_id res chain seq x y z
N MET A 1 19.73 13.27 32.27
CA MET A 1 20.32 14.06 31.16
C MET A 1 21.20 13.26 30.20
N SER A 2 21.84 12.15 30.60
CA SER A 2 22.65 11.29 29.69
C SER A 2 21.85 10.23 28.91
N SER A 3 20.63 9.88 29.35
CA SER A 3 19.76 8.90 28.69
C SER A 3 19.02 9.48 27.48
N GLU A 4 18.50 10.71 27.58
CA GLU A 4 17.82 11.41 26.47
C GLU A 4 18.75 11.69 25.29
N THR A 5 19.99 12.13 25.57
CA THR A 5 21.00 12.37 24.52
C THR A 5 21.45 11.10 23.80
N ARG A 6 21.34 9.93 24.44
CA ARG A 6 21.64 8.64 23.81
C ARG A 6 20.47 8.15 22.94
N GLN A 7 19.23 8.37 23.40
CA GLN A 7 18.02 8.04 22.63
C GLN A 7 17.81 8.95 21.41
N THR A 8 18.08 10.25 21.51
CA THR A 8 17.96 11.15 20.34
C THR A 8 18.98 10.81 19.25
N ASN A 9 20.17 10.32 19.63
CA ASN A 9 21.24 9.95 18.70
C ASN A 9 20.98 8.61 17.98
N THR A 10 20.26 7.68 18.61
CA THR A 10 19.83 6.43 17.94
C THR A 10 18.63 6.67 17.02
N LEU A 11 17.70 7.55 17.41
CA LEU A 11 16.57 7.92 16.55
C LEU A 11 17.04 8.63 15.27
N SER A 12 17.98 9.59 15.37
CA SER A 12 18.56 10.29 14.21
C SER A 12 19.33 9.37 13.26
N GLN A 13 20.06 8.38 13.80
CA GLN A 13 20.79 7.40 12.98
C GLN A 13 19.87 6.38 12.29
N ASN A 14 18.74 6.00 12.91
CA ASN A 14 17.84 4.97 12.37
C ASN A 14 16.76 5.52 11.43
N LEU A 15 16.50 6.83 11.46
CA LEU A 15 15.55 7.52 10.57
C LEU A 15 15.74 7.23 9.07
N PRO A 16 16.94 7.36 8.46
CA PRO A 16 17.12 7.05 7.04
C PRO A 16 16.81 5.59 6.71
N GLN A 17 17.17 4.66 7.59
CA GLN A 17 16.83 3.24 7.43
C GLN A 17 15.33 3.01 7.56
N ALA A 18 14.65 3.68 8.49
CA ALA A 18 13.21 3.58 8.65
C ALA A 18 12.45 4.07 7.41
N TRP A 19 12.86 5.23 6.85
CA TRP A 19 12.30 5.73 5.59
C TRP A 19 12.52 4.77 4.43
N LEU A 20 13.70 4.17 4.33
CA LEU A 20 14.03 3.21 3.27
C LEU A 20 13.19 1.94 3.39
N VAL A 21 13.04 1.40 4.61
CA VAL A 21 12.17 0.27 4.91
C VAL A 21 10.70 0.58 4.61
N GLY A 22 10.24 1.77 4.96
CA GLY A 22 8.89 2.24 4.63
C GLY A 22 8.67 2.31 3.12
N ALA A 23 9.58 2.95 2.39
CA ALA A 23 9.50 3.08 0.93
C ALA A 23 9.45 1.70 0.23
N ILE A 24 10.20 0.72 0.73
CA ILE A 24 10.21 -0.64 0.17
C ILE A 24 8.95 -1.41 0.53
N SER A 25 8.46 -1.25 1.75
CA SER A 25 7.19 -1.85 2.18
C SER A 25 6.02 -1.31 1.37
N TRP A 26 6.06 -0.02 1.03
CA TRP A 26 5.09 0.59 0.14
C TRP A 26 5.23 0.08 -1.29
N ALA A 27 6.45 0.06 -1.84
CA ALA A 27 6.70 -0.37 -3.21
C ALA A 27 6.28 -1.82 -3.44
N VAL A 28 6.67 -2.73 -2.54
CA VAL A 28 6.31 -4.15 -2.63
C VAL A 28 5.66 -4.58 -1.32
N PRO A 29 4.36 -4.95 -1.34
CA PRO A 29 3.64 -5.30 -0.13
C PRO A 29 4.31 -6.45 0.61
N GLY A 30 4.63 -6.22 1.89
CA GLY A 30 5.28 -7.19 2.77
C GLY A 30 6.81 -7.26 2.71
N LEU A 31 7.47 -6.57 1.78
CA LEU A 31 8.92 -6.73 1.55
C LEU A 31 9.79 -6.07 2.64
N GLY A 32 9.37 -4.94 3.22
CA GLY A 32 10.13 -4.36 4.34
C GLY A 32 10.06 -5.18 5.61
N HIS A 33 8.98 -5.91 5.88
CA HIS A 33 8.92 -6.84 7.01
C HIS A 33 9.88 -8.03 6.84
N ILE A 34 10.12 -8.47 5.60
CA ILE A 34 11.13 -9.51 5.28
C ILE A 34 12.53 -8.96 5.52
N TRP A 35 12.80 -7.71 5.14
CA TRP A 35 14.10 -7.06 5.42
C TRP A 35 14.34 -6.94 6.94
N LEU A 36 13.31 -6.64 7.72
CA LEU A 36 13.38 -6.61 9.19
C LEU A 36 13.48 -8.01 9.85
N GLY A 37 13.60 -9.10 9.08
CA GLY A 37 13.72 -10.47 9.58
C GLY A 37 12.40 -11.10 10.06
N ARG A 38 11.26 -10.43 9.84
CA ARG A 38 9.91 -10.89 10.26
C ARG A 38 9.14 -11.46 9.07
N ASN A 39 9.69 -12.51 8.49
CA ASN A 39 9.22 -13.09 7.23
C ASN A 39 7.77 -13.56 7.27
N SER A 40 7.30 -14.09 8.41
CA SER A 40 5.90 -14.55 8.54
C SER A 40 4.90 -13.41 8.38
N ARG A 41 5.16 -12.26 9.00
CA ARG A 41 4.28 -11.07 8.90
C ARG A 41 4.30 -10.51 7.49
N GLY A 42 5.48 -10.36 6.90
CA GLY A 42 5.62 -9.90 5.52
C GLY A 42 4.87 -10.77 4.53
N LEU A 43 4.99 -12.10 4.67
CA LEU A 43 4.32 -13.05 3.78
C LEU A 43 2.79 -13.00 3.93
N VAL A 44 2.28 -12.98 5.17
CA VAL A 44 0.82 -12.90 5.40
C VAL A 44 0.24 -11.61 4.83
N ILE A 45 0.90 -10.46 5.06
CA ILE A 45 0.44 -9.18 4.55
C ILE A 45 0.52 -9.14 3.02
N GLY A 46 1.67 -9.50 2.45
CA GLY A 46 1.87 -9.53 1.00
C GLY A 46 0.85 -10.44 0.31
N ALA A 47 0.65 -11.66 0.83
CA ALA A 47 -0.34 -12.59 0.31
C ALA A 47 -1.78 -12.04 0.40
N THR A 48 -2.12 -11.38 1.51
CA THR A 48 -3.45 -10.76 1.70
C THR A 48 -3.69 -9.63 0.71
N VAL A 49 -2.73 -8.72 0.55
CA VAL A 49 -2.81 -7.59 -0.40
C VAL A 49 -2.93 -8.11 -1.82
N ILE A 50 -2.10 -9.08 -2.23
CA ILE A 50 -2.15 -9.68 -3.57
C ILE A 50 -3.50 -10.38 -3.78
N PHE A 51 -3.98 -11.14 -2.80
CA PHE A 51 -5.25 -11.85 -2.91
C PHE A 51 -6.44 -10.89 -3.07
N MET A 52 -6.50 -9.83 -2.25
CA MET A 52 -7.54 -8.80 -2.35
C MET A 52 -7.45 -8.04 -3.68
N PHE A 53 -6.23 -7.74 -4.14
CA PHE A 53 -6.02 -7.08 -5.43
C PHE A 53 -6.52 -7.93 -6.61
N LEU A 54 -6.12 -9.20 -6.67
CA LEU A 54 -6.55 -10.12 -7.71
C LEU A 54 -8.06 -10.35 -7.67
N SER A 55 -8.64 -10.49 -6.48
CA SER A 55 -10.09 -10.62 -6.31
C SER A 55 -10.82 -9.35 -6.74
N GLY A 56 -10.29 -8.17 -6.42
CA GLY A 56 -10.84 -6.89 -6.83
C GLY A 56 -10.87 -6.71 -8.35
N LEU A 57 -9.77 -7.07 -9.03
CA LEU A 57 -9.73 -7.10 -10.49
C LEU A 57 -10.70 -8.13 -11.09
N TRP A 58 -10.76 -9.33 -10.51
CA TRP A 58 -11.64 -10.40 -11.00
C TRP A 58 -13.13 -10.07 -10.89
N LEU A 59 -13.51 -9.30 -9.86
CA LEU A 59 -14.88 -8.84 -9.66
C LEU A 59 -15.27 -7.64 -10.55
N GLY A 60 -14.35 -7.14 -11.39
CA GLY A 60 -14.58 -6.00 -12.28
C GLY A 60 -14.29 -4.65 -11.63
N GLY A 61 -13.44 -4.62 -10.59
CA GLY A 61 -12.99 -3.37 -9.97
C GLY A 61 -12.17 -2.51 -10.94
N HIS A 62 -12.39 -1.20 -10.85
CA HIS A 62 -11.77 -0.16 -11.65
C HIS A 62 -10.61 0.49 -10.88
N LEU A 63 -9.40 0.44 -11.43
CA LEU A 63 -8.28 1.23 -10.91
C LEU A 63 -8.40 2.69 -11.36
N HIS A 64 -8.95 3.53 -10.48
CA HIS A 64 -9.06 4.95 -10.73
C HIS A 64 -7.67 5.59 -10.86
N GLY A 65 -7.41 6.24 -11.99
CA GLY A 65 -6.23 7.08 -12.20
C GLY A 65 -6.35 8.43 -11.48
N LEU A 66 -5.24 9.18 -11.41
CA LEU A 66 -5.23 10.58 -10.95
C LEU A 66 -5.79 11.55 -12.02
N HIS A 67 -6.45 11.04 -13.06
CA HIS A 67 -7.02 11.82 -14.15
C HIS A 67 -8.54 11.96 -13.98
N ASN A 68 -9.06 13.13 -14.35
CA ASN A 68 -10.47 13.48 -14.23
C ASN A 68 -11.36 12.54 -15.06
N THR A 69 -12.02 11.58 -14.43
CA THR A 69 -13.28 11.04 -14.95
C THR A 69 -14.37 12.05 -14.64
N PRO A 70 -14.99 12.71 -15.65
CA PRO A 70 -15.95 13.79 -15.46
C PRO A 70 -17.14 13.44 -14.56
N ASP A 71 -17.45 12.15 -14.45
CA ASP A 71 -18.71 11.67 -13.87
C ASP A 71 -18.69 11.49 -12.34
N ILE A 72 -17.51 11.48 -11.70
CA ILE A 72 -17.37 11.09 -10.27
C ILE A 72 -16.76 12.18 -9.37
N GLY A 73 -16.31 13.31 -9.94
CA GLY A 73 -15.83 14.48 -9.20
C GLY A 73 -14.70 14.18 -8.20
N MET A 74 -14.78 14.76 -6.99
CA MET A 74 -13.74 14.67 -5.95
C MET A 74 -13.48 13.22 -5.46
N LEU A 75 -14.44 12.31 -5.61
CA LEU A 75 -14.32 10.93 -5.16
C LEU A 75 -13.30 10.14 -5.98
N ALA A 76 -13.11 10.48 -7.26
CA ALA A 76 -12.09 9.87 -8.12
C ALA A 76 -10.68 10.06 -7.55
N TYR A 77 -10.40 11.23 -6.96
CA TYR A 77 -9.13 11.51 -6.31
C TYR A 77 -8.91 10.66 -5.06
N VAL A 78 -9.96 10.45 -4.26
CA VAL A 78 -9.89 9.61 -3.06
C VAL A 78 -9.61 8.16 -3.46
N TYR A 79 -10.33 7.64 -4.45
CA TYR A 79 -10.09 6.29 -4.92
C TYR A 79 -8.72 6.12 -5.58
N GLY A 80 -8.26 7.11 -6.36
CA GLY A 80 -6.92 7.12 -6.92
C GLY A 80 -5.84 7.13 -5.84
N PHE A 81 -6.03 7.90 -4.77
CA PHE A 81 -5.13 7.90 -3.61
C PHE A 81 -5.09 6.53 -2.91
N CYS A 82 -6.25 5.91 -2.68
CA CYS A 82 -6.30 4.57 -2.11
C CYS A 82 -5.60 3.54 -3.01
N ASN A 83 -5.83 3.59 -4.33
CA ASN A 83 -5.21 2.69 -5.29
C ASN A 83 -3.69 2.88 -5.41
N LEU A 84 -3.21 4.13 -5.27
CA LEU A 84 -1.77 4.41 -5.18
C LEU A 84 -1.12 3.71 -3.98
N GLY A 85 -1.91 3.39 -2.94
CA GLY A 85 -1.49 2.58 -1.81
C GLY A 85 -1.00 1.19 -2.18
N LEU A 86 -1.42 0.61 -3.31
CA LEU A 86 -0.94 -0.68 -3.80
C LEU A 86 0.54 -0.65 -4.26
N GLY A 87 1.14 0.53 -4.34
CA GLY A 87 2.57 0.70 -4.64
C GLY A 87 2.92 0.34 -6.08
N LEU A 88 3.94 -0.51 -6.25
CA LEU A 88 4.44 -0.88 -7.57
C LEU A 88 3.43 -1.68 -8.39
N ILE A 89 2.53 -2.42 -7.72
CA ILE A 89 1.45 -3.18 -8.40
C ILE A 89 0.54 -2.22 -9.17
N TYR A 90 0.15 -1.09 -8.55
CA TYR A 90 -0.65 -0.07 -9.22
C TYR A 90 0.09 0.54 -10.41
N LEU A 91 1.38 0.85 -10.26
CA LEU A 91 2.18 1.41 -11.36
C LEU A 91 2.28 0.45 -12.54
N VAL A 92 2.51 -0.85 -12.28
CA VAL A 92 2.56 -1.88 -13.33
C VAL A 92 1.22 -1.96 -14.06
N CYS A 93 0.10 -1.98 -13.34
CA CYS A 93 -1.23 -2.01 -13.95
C CYS A 93 -1.54 -0.73 -14.72
N PHE A 94 -1.12 0.43 -14.21
CA PHE A 94 -1.27 1.71 -14.87
C PHE A 94 -0.50 1.76 -16.20
N PHE A 95 0.77 1.35 -16.22
CA PHE A 95 1.58 1.30 -17.45
C PHE A 95 1.11 0.23 -18.43
N ALA A 96 0.64 -0.91 -17.93
CA ALA A 96 0.09 -1.98 -18.76
C ALA A 96 -1.35 -1.74 -19.22
N ASN A 97 -1.99 -0.66 -18.75
CA ASN A 97 -3.39 -0.32 -18.99
C ASN A 97 -4.36 -1.46 -18.57
N ILE A 98 -4.04 -2.15 -17.48
CA ILE A 98 -4.81 -3.29 -16.96
C ILE A 98 -5.73 -2.80 -15.84
N GLY A 99 -7.04 -3.04 -15.96
CA GLY A 99 -8.03 -2.70 -14.93
C GLY A 99 -8.47 -1.22 -14.93
N LEU A 100 -8.12 -0.45 -15.97
CA LEU A 100 -8.63 0.92 -16.21
C LEU A 100 -9.88 0.95 -17.10
N ALA A 101 -10.26 -0.19 -17.69
CA ALA A 101 -11.49 -0.31 -18.46
C ALA A 101 -12.67 -0.46 -17.51
N ASP A 102 -13.59 0.50 -17.53
CA ASP A 102 -14.78 0.47 -16.70
C ASP A 102 -15.68 -0.72 -17.05
N GLN A 103 -15.99 -1.51 -16.03
CA GLN A 103 -16.86 -2.68 -16.11
C GLN A 103 -18.07 -2.51 -15.18
N ALA A 104 -18.52 -1.27 -14.97
CA ALA A 104 -19.69 -0.91 -14.16
C ALA A 104 -21.00 -1.65 -14.53
N ALA A 105 -21.07 -2.31 -15.68
CA ALA A 105 -22.19 -3.17 -16.06
C ALA A 105 -22.26 -4.49 -15.26
N LEU A 106 -21.17 -4.90 -14.59
CA LEU A 106 -21.16 -6.06 -13.70
C LEU A 106 -21.69 -5.66 -12.32
N ALA A 107 -22.68 -6.40 -11.81
CA ALA A 107 -23.21 -6.20 -10.45
C ALA A 107 -22.14 -6.38 -9.35
N THR A 108 -20.99 -6.98 -9.68
CA THR A 108 -19.87 -7.20 -8.75
C THR A 108 -18.83 -6.07 -8.74
N ALA A 109 -18.90 -5.12 -9.68
CA ALA A 109 -17.88 -4.10 -9.87
C ALA A 109 -17.73 -3.19 -8.63
N GLU A 110 -18.84 -2.88 -7.95
CA GLU A 110 -18.83 -2.09 -6.71
C GLU A 110 -18.05 -2.80 -5.60
N TYR A 111 -18.22 -4.12 -5.44
CA TYR A 111 -17.44 -4.91 -4.50
C TYR A 111 -15.96 -5.00 -4.91
N GLY A 112 -15.69 -5.12 -6.21
CA GLY A 112 -14.33 -5.12 -6.75
C GLY A 112 -13.55 -3.84 -6.38
N ASN A 113 -14.18 -2.68 -6.53
CA ASN A 113 -13.62 -1.40 -6.11
C ASN A 113 -13.27 -1.37 -4.62
N VAL A 114 -14.16 -1.87 -3.76
CA VAL A 114 -13.91 -1.95 -2.31
C VAL A 114 -12.71 -2.83 -2.00
N PHE A 115 -12.56 -3.99 -2.67
CA PHE A 115 -11.39 -4.85 -2.48
C PHE A 115 -10.07 -4.16 -2.88
N LEU A 116 -10.06 -3.43 -4.00
CA LEU A 116 -8.88 -2.67 -4.44
C LEU A 116 -8.50 -1.56 -3.46
N ILE A 117 -9.49 -0.83 -2.95
CA ILE A 117 -9.30 0.23 -1.94
C ILE A 117 -8.73 -0.35 -0.65
N VAL A 118 -9.34 -1.42 -0.13
CA VAL A 118 -8.90 -2.06 1.11
C VAL A 118 -7.50 -2.63 0.97
N ALA A 119 -7.16 -3.22 -0.18
CA ALA A 119 -5.82 -3.71 -0.47
C ALA A 119 -4.77 -2.58 -0.45
N GLY A 120 -5.07 -1.43 -1.07
CA GLY A 120 -4.18 -0.27 -1.06
C GLY A 120 -4.00 0.36 0.32
N LEU A 121 -5.10 0.50 1.08
CA LEU A 121 -5.05 1.00 2.46
C LEU A 121 -4.28 0.04 3.39
N LEU A 122 -4.45 -1.27 3.22
CA LEU A 122 -3.73 -2.27 4.00
C LEU A 122 -2.21 -2.20 3.74
N ASN A 123 -1.81 -1.93 2.50
CA ASN A 123 -0.41 -1.74 2.17
C ASN A 123 0.16 -0.45 2.78
N TYR A 124 -0.61 0.63 2.84
CA TYR A 124 -0.21 1.83 3.60
C TYR A 124 -0.04 1.54 5.09
N LEU A 125 -0.94 0.78 5.70
CA LEU A 125 -0.81 0.39 7.11
C LEU A 125 0.43 -0.48 7.34
N SER A 126 0.73 -1.40 6.42
CA SER A 126 1.95 -2.21 6.48
C SER A 126 3.21 -1.37 6.33
N MET A 127 3.22 -0.40 5.42
CA MET A 127 4.30 0.57 5.29
C MET A 127 4.56 1.30 6.61
N LEU A 128 3.50 1.81 7.25
CA LEU A 128 3.62 2.54 8.51
C LEU A 128 4.09 1.63 9.66
N ASP A 129 3.60 0.39 9.75
CA ASP A 129 4.06 -0.57 10.77
C ASP A 129 5.53 -0.95 10.57
N ALA A 130 5.98 -1.14 9.32
CA ALA A 130 7.38 -1.40 9.00
C ALA A 130 8.28 -0.20 9.30
N PHE A 131 7.81 1.02 9.00
CA PHE A 131 8.50 2.25 9.38
C PHE A 131 8.62 2.39 10.91
N ASP A 132 7.53 2.19 11.66
CA ASP A 132 7.55 2.29 13.12
C ASP A 132 8.45 1.22 13.78
N LEU A 133 8.51 0.02 13.19
CA LEU A 133 9.41 -1.05 13.61
C LEU A 133 10.89 -0.66 13.38
N ALA A 134 11.20 -0.13 12.19
CA ALA A 134 12.55 0.31 11.85
C ALA A 134 12.99 1.58 12.62
N ALA A 135 12.04 2.45 12.97
CA ALA A 135 12.27 3.61 13.82
C ALA A 135 12.49 3.24 15.30
N GLY A 136 12.37 1.95 15.66
CA GLY A 136 12.56 1.46 17.03
C GLY A 136 11.44 1.84 17.99
N ARG A 137 10.26 2.22 17.47
CA ARG A 137 9.07 2.57 18.27
C ARG A 137 8.30 1.34 18.74
N LYS A 138 8.48 0.20 18.06
CA LYS A 138 7.99 -1.13 18.46
C LYS A 138 9.16 -2.11 18.40
N SER A 139 9.27 -3.00 19.40
CA SER A 139 10.20 -4.15 19.39
C SER A 139 9.56 -5.36 18.70
#